data_AF-A0A8H3I8P3-F1
#
_entry.id   AF-A0A8H3I8P3-F1
#
_cell.length_a   1.000
_cell.length_b   1.000
_cell.length_c   1.000
_cell.angle_alpha   90.00
_cell.angle_beta   90.00
_cell.angle_gamma   90.00
#
_symmetry.space_group_name_H-M   'P 1'
#
loop_
_entity.id
_entity.type
_entity.pdbx_description
1 polymer ?
#
loop_
_entity_poly.entity_id
_entity_poly.type
_entity_poly.pdbx_seq_one_letter_code
_entity_poly.pdbx_strand_id
1 'polypeptide(L)'
;MAAVPELQAKTRKTIGASGGIIGILNYSGFLIPVGDSVHSFFQPKDGSDPVTPPYCQFHKHGFKGLASTKDGAKYFFNGLDEATAKHYEATLTASPILTTVLHNDAYTALPCAYLVTEDDLALPPVYQDMMVGMQSQRPGVQMTVFRCPAGHSPHLTWTEGLVGKVREFGEKVVGGDEGGVGV
;
A
#
# COMPACT_ATOMS: atom_id res chain seq x y z
N MET A 1 -2.13 -10.21 11.09
CA MET A 1 -2.81 -9.28 10.14
C MET A 1 -2.88 -7.89 10.78
N ALA A 2 -2.71 -6.79 10.04
CA ALA A 2 -2.48 -5.47 10.63
C ALA A 2 -3.67 -4.85 11.42
N ALA A 3 -4.89 -5.35 11.21
CA ALA A 3 -6.10 -4.86 11.88
C ALA A 3 -6.68 -5.85 12.89
N VAL A 4 -5.84 -6.66 13.54
CA VAL A 4 -6.26 -7.51 14.65
C VAL A 4 -6.65 -6.61 15.84
N PRO A 5 -7.91 -6.64 16.33
CA PRO A 5 -8.41 -5.70 17.32
C PRO A 5 -7.57 -5.60 18.59
N GLU A 6 -7.09 -6.73 19.11
CA GLU A 6 -6.26 -6.81 20.33
C GLU A 6 -4.86 -6.20 20.20
N LEU A 7 -4.41 -5.89 18.97
CA LEU A 7 -3.15 -5.17 18.73
C LEU A 7 -3.34 -3.65 18.63
N GLN A 8 -4.57 -3.17 18.56
CA GLN A 8 -4.87 -1.75 18.41
C GLN A 8 -4.74 -1.01 19.73
N ALA A 9 -4.23 0.22 19.70
CA ALA A 9 -3.97 1.01 20.90
C ALA A 9 -5.24 1.24 21.74
N LYS A 10 -6.39 1.48 21.09
CA LYS A 10 -7.68 1.68 21.77
C LYS A 10 -8.09 0.46 22.58
N THR A 11 -8.07 -0.73 21.97
CA THR A 11 -8.39 -2.00 22.65
C THR A 11 -7.39 -2.31 23.75
N ARG A 12 -6.09 -2.09 23.52
CA ARG A 12 -5.06 -2.36 24.53
C ARG A 12 -5.22 -1.48 25.77
N LYS A 13 -5.62 -0.21 25.58
CA LYS A 13 -5.88 0.72 26.68
C LYS A 13 -7.01 0.23 27.60
N THR A 14 -8.06 -0.41 27.06
CA THR A 14 -9.20 -0.89 27.90
C THR A 14 -8.81 -2.02 28.84
N ILE A 15 -7.74 -2.75 28.54
CA ILE A 15 -7.20 -3.83 29.38
C ILE A 15 -5.94 -3.41 30.17
N GLY A 16 -5.64 -2.10 30.22
CA GLY A 16 -4.48 -1.57 30.94
C GLY A 16 -3.12 -1.85 30.28
N ALA A 17 -3.10 -2.30 29.02
CA ALA A 17 -1.87 -2.53 28.26
C ALA A 17 -1.42 -1.25 27.53
N SER A 18 -0.11 -1.03 27.45
CA SER A 18 0.48 0.12 26.76
C SER A 18 0.72 -0.14 25.27
N GLY A 19 0.81 0.94 24.49
CA GLY A 19 1.10 0.93 23.05
C GLY A 19 0.03 0.23 22.19
N GLY A 20 0.35 0.06 20.91
CA GLY A 20 -0.52 -0.60 19.92
C GLY A 20 -0.52 0.14 18.59
N ILE A 21 -1.23 -0.44 17.62
CA ILE A 21 -1.40 0.15 16.29
C ILE A 21 -2.40 1.30 16.40
N ILE A 22 -2.01 2.48 15.94
CA ILE A 22 -2.83 3.70 15.95
C ILE A 22 -3.37 4.04 14.56
N GLY A 23 -2.70 3.60 13.49
CA GLY A 23 -3.07 3.88 12.11
C GLY A 23 -2.16 3.14 11.13
N ILE A 24 -2.50 3.18 9.85
CA ILE A 24 -1.76 2.52 8.78
C ILE A 24 -1.46 3.54 7.66
N LEU A 25 -0.19 3.79 7.38
CA LEU A 25 0.22 4.57 6.21
C LEU A 25 0.69 3.61 5.12
N ASN A 26 0.01 3.66 3.98
CA ASN A 26 0.36 2.90 2.77
C ASN A 26 1.05 3.83 1.77
N TYR A 27 2.00 3.31 0.99
CA TYR A 27 2.62 4.01 -0.13
C TYR A 27 3.04 2.99 -1.17
N SER A 28 2.99 3.36 -2.46
CA SER A 28 3.40 2.49 -3.58
C SER A 28 2.80 1.08 -3.50
N GLY A 29 1.59 0.98 -2.95
CA GLY A 29 0.97 -0.26 -2.52
C GLY A 29 -0.49 -0.35 -2.91
N PHE A 30 -1.05 -1.55 -2.81
CA PHE A 30 -2.42 -1.82 -3.24
C PHE A 30 -3.43 -1.61 -2.11
N LEU A 31 -4.53 -0.91 -2.37
CA LEU A 31 -5.69 -0.83 -1.47
C LEU A 31 -6.84 -1.70 -1.98
N ILE A 32 -6.69 -3.01 -1.83
CA ILE A 32 -7.62 -4.02 -2.34
C ILE A 32 -8.87 -4.13 -1.45
N PRO A 33 -10.09 -4.19 -2.01
CA PRO A 33 -11.31 -4.36 -1.24
C PRO A 33 -11.43 -5.77 -0.65
N VAL A 34 -12.15 -5.88 0.47
CA VAL A 34 -12.51 -7.19 1.04
C VAL A 34 -13.29 -8.00 0.01
N GLY A 35 -12.97 -9.28 -0.12
CA GLY A 35 -13.53 -10.18 -1.12
C GLY A 35 -12.71 -10.31 -2.39
N ASP A 36 -11.70 -9.46 -2.60
CA ASP A 36 -10.73 -9.58 -3.69
C ASP A 36 -9.32 -9.95 -3.18
N SER A 37 -8.52 -10.47 -4.11
CA SER A 37 -7.07 -10.56 -4.02
C SER A 37 -6.45 -9.46 -4.89
N VAL A 38 -5.15 -9.17 -4.73
CA VAL A 38 -4.45 -8.25 -5.65
C VAL A 38 -4.59 -8.73 -7.09
N HIS A 39 -4.42 -10.03 -7.34
CA HIS A 39 -4.57 -10.59 -8.69
C HIS A 39 -6.00 -10.37 -9.22
N SER A 40 -7.02 -10.83 -8.51
CA SER A 40 -8.42 -10.76 -8.99
C SER A 40 -8.94 -9.34 -9.15
N PHE A 41 -8.42 -8.37 -8.39
CA PHE A 41 -8.81 -6.96 -8.49
C PHE A 41 -8.41 -6.34 -9.84
N PHE A 42 -7.21 -6.66 -10.34
CA PHE A 42 -6.70 -6.10 -11.61
C PHE A 42 -7.02 -6.95 -12.84
N GLN A 43 -7.70 -8.10 -12.68
CA GLN A 43 -8.15 -8.89 -13.82
C GLN A 43 -9.53 -8.43 -14.32
N PRO A 44 -9.78 -8.49 -15.64
CA PRO A 44 -11.11 -8.24 -16.18
C PRO A 44 -12.15 -9.18 -15.57
N LYS A 45 -13.33 -8.63 -15.24
CA LYS A 45 -14.44 -9.40 -14.66
C LYS A 45 -15.38 -9.99 -15.72
N ASP A 46 -15.23 -9.58 -16.97
CA ASP A 46 -16.07 -9.95 -18.11
C ASP A 46 -15.58 -11.20 -18.87
N GLY A 47 -14.48 -11.81 -18.41
CA GLY A 47 -13.88 -12.98 -19.03
C GLY A 47 -12.97 -12.67 -20.22
N SER A 48 -12.64 -11.39 -20.47
CA SER A 48 -11.58 -11.01 -21.41
C SER A 48 -10.18 -11.46 -20.94
N ASP A 49 -9.20 -11.36 -21.84
CA ASP A 49 -7.86 -11.90 -21.61
C ASP A 49 -7.19 -11.33 -20.35
N PRO A 50 -6.45 -12.17 -19.59
CA PRO A 50 -5.77 -11.72 -18.39
C PRO A 50 -4.77 -10.59 -18.64
N VAL A 51 -4.83 -9.57 -17.78
CA VAL A 51 -3.90 -8.44 -17.84
C VAL A 51 -2.64 -8.78 -17.04
N THR A 52 -1.49 -8.65 -17.69
CA THR A 52 -0.17 -8.80 -17.08
C THR A 52 0.50 -7.44 -16.99
N PRO A 53 0.95 -7.00 -15.80
CA PRO A 53 1.68 -5.75 -15.68
C PRO A 53 2.95 -5.77 -16.54
N PRO A 54 3.36 -4.64 -17.13
CA PRO A 54 4.46 -4.60 -18.10
C PRO A 54 5.81 -4.97 -17.49
N TYR A 55 5.95 -4.84 -16.17
CA TYR A 55 7.13 -5.21 -15.41
C TYR A 55 7.13 -6.68 -14.96
N CYS A 56 6.10 -7.46 -15.28
CA CYS A 56 5.94 -8.82 -14.77
C CYS A 56 6.39 -9.87 -15.80
N GLN A 57 7.13 -10.88 -15.35
CA GLN A 57 7.50 -12.06 -16.12
C GLN A 57 7.09 -13.33 -15.37
N PHE A 58 6.16 -14.10 -15.95
CA PHE A 58 5.75 -15.38 -15.39
C PHE A 58 6.76 -16.48 -15.70
N HIS A 59 6.97 -17.35 -14.72
CA HIS A 59 7.80 -18.55 -14.83
C HIS A 59 6.93 -19.79 -15.07
N LYS A 60 7.55 -20.97 -14.89
CA LYS A 60 6.87 -22.25 -14.96
C LYS A 60 5.58 -22.23 -14.12
N HIS A 61 4.51 -22.82 -14.65
CA HIS A 61 3.16 -22.89 -14.04
C HIS A 61 2.34 -21.59 -14.07
N GLY A 62 2.81 -20.52 -14.73
CA GLY A 62 2.02 -19.33 -15.03
C GLY A 62 1.38 -18.73 -13.78
N PHE A 63 0.05 -18.56 -13.78
CA PHE A 63 -0.67 -17.98 -12.63
C PHE A 63 -0.62 -18.82 -11.33
N LYS A 64 -0.22 -20.08 -11.42
CA LYS A 64 -0.04 -20.99 -10.27
C LYS A 64 1.42 -21.10 -9.83
N GLY A 65 2.32 -20.36 -10.49
CA GLY A 65 3.75 -20.41 -10.27
C GLY A 65 4.29 -19.13 -9.64
N LEU A 66 5.49 -18.77 -10.08
CA LEU A 66 6.18 -17.56 -9.66
C LEU A 66 6.16 -16.51 -10.77
N ALA A 67 6.24 -15.26 -10.37
CA ALA A 67 6.53 -14.14 -11.25
C ALA A 67 7.78 -13.40 -10.75
N SER A 68 8.61 -12.92 -11.66
CA SER A 68 9.69 -11.98 -11.36
C SER A 68 9.42 -10.63 -12.01
N THR A 69 10.06 -9.60 -11.48
CA THR A 69 10.11 -8.30 -12.12
C THR A 69 11.14 -8.31 -13.26
N LYS A 70 10.76 -7.80 -14.43
CA LYS A 70 11.68 -7.41 -15.50
C LYS A 70 11.79 -5.89 -15.56
N ASP A 71 12.95 -5.39 -15.97
CA ASP A 71 13.26 -3.96 -16.02
C ASP A 71 13.00 -3.25 -14.67
N GLY A 72 13.39 -3.88 -13.56
CA GLY A 72 13.15 -3.38 -12.21
C GLY A 72 13.78 -2.00 -11.95
N ALA A 73 14.94 -1.72 -12.54
CA ALA A 73 15.57 -0.39 -12.47
C ALA A 73 14.65 0.71 -13.02
N LYS A 74 13.90 0.41 -14.08
CA LYS A 74 12.95 1.34 -14.70
C LYS A 74 11.65 1.41 -13.90
N TYR A 75 11.06 0.28 -13.50
CA TYR A 75 9.71 0.28 -12.95
C TYR A 75 9.66 0.55 -11.45
N PHE A 76 10.61 0.01 -10.68
CA PHE A 76 10.57 0.01 -9.22
C PHE A 76 11.56 1.01 -8.61
N PHE A 77 12.62 1.34 -9.34
CA PHE A 77 13.74 2.16 -8.86
C PHE A 77 13.99 3.41 -9.71
N ASN A 78 12.97 3.88 -10.44
CA ASN A 78 13.09 5.14 -11.17
C ASN A 78 13.32 6.31 -10.21
N GLY A 79 14.14 7.26 -10.64
CA GLY A 79 14.57 8.41 -9.84
C GLY A 79 15.91 8.21 -9.14
N LEU A 80 16.44 6.98 -9.08
CA LEU A 80 17.83 6.73 -8.72
C LEU A 80 18.75 6.88 -9.94
N ASP A 81 20.04 7.10 -9.70
CA ASP A 81 21.05 6.98 -10.76
C ASP A 81 21.12 5.53 -11.27
N GLU A 82 21.57 5.37 -12.52
CA GLU A 82 21.55 4.07 -13.20
C GLU A 82 22.29 2.97 -12.43
N ALA A 83 23.46 3.28 -11.86
CA ALA A 83 24.25 2.29 -11.16
C ALA A 83 23.54 1.80 -9.88
N THR A 84 22.98 2.72 -9.10
CA THR A 84 22.21 2.39 -7.90
C THR A 84 20.90 1.67 -8.23
N ALA A 85 20.18 2.10 -9.26
CA ALA A 85 18.96 1.43 -9.71
C ALA A 85 19.23 -0.01 -10.16
N LYS A 86 20.33 -0.25 -10.90
CA LYS A 86 20.77 -1.57 -11.32
C LYS A 86 21.22 -2.45 -10.16
N HIS A 87 21.87 -1.85 -9.16
CA HIS A 87 22.21 -2.54 -7.92
C HIS A 87 20.95 -3.11 -7.23
N TYR A 88 19.91 -2.30 -7.03
CA TYR A 88 18.67 -2.76 -6.42
C TYR A 88 17.90 -3.74 -7.30
N GLU A 89 17.86 -3.52 -8.62
CA GLU A 89 17.25 -4.46 -9.57
C GLU A 89 17.84 -5.87 -9.43
N ALA A 90 19.16 -5.99 -9.26
CA ALA A 90 19.84 -7.27 -9.08
C ALA A 90 19.46 -8.00 -7.78
N THR A 91 18.83 -7.30 -6.82
CA THR A 91 18.35 -7.91 -5.56
C THR A 91 16.93 -8.48 -5.67
N LEU A 92 16.20 -8.18 -6.75
CA LEU A 92 14.84 -8.68 -6.95
C LEU A 92 14.82 -10.19 -7.20
N THR A 93 13.90 -10.89 -6.54
CA THR A 93 13.68 -12.33 -6.71
C THR A 93 12.24 -12.59 -7.16
N ALA A 94 12.01 -13.77 -7.73
CA ALA A 94 10.67 -14.20 -8.07
C ALA A 94 9.82 -14.44 -6.81
N SER A 95 8.54 -14.09 -6.86
CA SER A 95 7.56 -14.32 -5.80
C SER A 95 6.32 -15.04 -6.32
N PRO A 96 5.56 -15.73 -5.46
CA PRO A 96 4.23 -16.21 -5.82
C PRO A 96 3.30 -15.06 -6.20
N ILE A 97 2.30 -15.37 -7.02
CA ILE A 97 1.27 -14.41 -7.38
C ILE A 97 0.32 -14.20 -6.20
N LEU A 98 -0.05 -12.94 -5.96
CA LEU A 98 -0.86 -12.50 -4.83
C LEU A 98 -2.35 -12.84 -5.05
N THR A 99 -2.70 -14.12 -4.86
CA THR A 99 -4.05 -14.68 -5.08
C THR A 99 -4.88 -14.84 -3.81
N THR A 100 -4.32 -14.54 -2.64
CA THR A 100 -5.04 -14.61 -1.37
C THR A 100 -6.14 -13.56 -1.30
N VAL A 101 -7.37 -14.00 -1.06
CA VAL A 101 -8.54 -13.12 -0.87
C VAL A 101 -8.47 -12.46 0.50
N LEU A 102 -8.70 -11.15 0.53
CA LEU A 102 -8.76 -10.38 1.76
C LEU A 102 -10.12 -10.56 2.44
N HIS A 103 -10.11 -10.96 3.71
CA HIS A 103 -11.32 -11.15 4.51
C HIS A 103 -11.48 -10.15 5.66
N ASN A 104 -10.44 -9.38 5.97
CA ASN A 104 -10.45 -8.43 7.07
C ASN A 104 -10.26 -7.03 6.51
N ASP A 105 -11.09 -6.12 7.03
CA ASP A 105 -11.18 -4.74 6.60
C ASP A 105 -10.33 -3.83 7.49
N ALA A 106 -9.06 -3.65 7.12
CA ALA A 106 -8.18 -2.76 7.86
C ALA A 106 -8.57 -1.27 7.75
N TYR A 107 -9.27 -0.91 6.67
CA TYR A 107 -9.54 0.49 6.31
C TYR A 107 -10.63 1.14 7.18
N THR A 108 -11.58 0.34 7.68
CA THR A 108 -12.60 0.79 8.63
C THR A 108 -12.16 0.60 10.08
N ALA A 109 -11.22 -0.31 10.34
CA ALA A 109 -10.74 -0.62 11.68
C ALA A 109 -9.80 0.45 12.25
N LEU A 110 -9.01 1.12 11.40
CA LEU A 110 -8.00 2.09 11.81
C LEU A 110 -7.98 3.29 10.86
N PRO A 111 -7.62 4.50 11.35
CA PRO A 111 -7.23 5.59 10.47
C PRO A 111 -6.16 5.13 9.49
N CYS A 112 -6.35 5.46 8.22
CA CYS A 112 -5.43 5.12 7.16
C CYS A 112 -4.89 6.37 6.47
N ALA A 113 -3.67 6.28 5.97
CA ALA A 113 -3.11 7.22 5.04
C ALA A 113 -2.63 6.51 3.78
N TYR A 114 -2.62 7.24 2.68
CA TYR A 114 -2.02 6.81 1.42
C TYR A 114 -1.13 7.92 0.87
N LEU A 115 0.13 7.60 0.58
CA LEU A 115 1.06 8.49 -0.12
C LEU A 115 1.07 8.12 -1.60
N VAL A 116 0.46 8.97 -2.43
CA VAL A 116 0.49 8.84 -3.88
C VAL A 116 1.86 9.20 -4.40
N THR A 117 2.45 8.30 -5.20
CA THR A 117 3.76 8.47 -5.84
C THR A 117 3.57 8.90 -7.29
N GLU A 118 3.86 10.18 -7.58
CA GLU A 118 3.45 10.84 -8.83
C GLU A 118 4.20 10.35 -10.07
N ASP A 119 5.40 9.80 -9.89
CA ASP A 119 6.25 9.29 -10.98
C ASP A 119 6.30 7.75 -11.00
N ASP A 120 5.37 7.07 -10.33
CA ASP A 120 5.37 5.61 -10.25
C ASP A 120 5.05 4.97 -11.62
N LEU A 121 5.98 4.18 -12.14
CA LEU A 121 5.82 3.48 -13.41
C LEU A 121 5.27 2.04 -13.24
N ALA A 122 5.34 1.48 -12.04
CA ALA A 122 4.80 0.16 -11.72
C ALA A 122 3.32 0.24 -11.36
N LEU A 123 2.94 1.23 -10.57
CA LEU A 123 1.56 1.50 -10.18
C LEU A 123 1.23 2.97 -10.49
N PRO A 124 0.88 3.33 -11.73
CA PRO A 124 0.67 4.72 -12.13
C PRO A 124 -0.31 5.47 -11.21
N PRO A 125 -0.12 6.79 -10.98
CA PRO A 125 -0.91 7.59 -10.04
C PRO A 125 -2.43 7.48 -10.24
N VAL A 126 -2.87 7.34 -11.50
CA VAL A 126 -4.30 7.16 -11.82
C VAL A 126 -4.90 5.90 -11.16
N TYR A 127 -4.15 4.81 -11.09
CA TYR A 127 -4.59 3.59 -10.41
C TYR A 127 -4.51 3.74 -8.89
N GLN A 128 -3.52 4.47 -8.38
CA GLN A 128 -3.42 4.81 -6.95
C GLN A 128 -4.63 5.65 -6.52
N ASP A 129 -4.93 6.73 -7.23
CA ASP A 129 -6.08 7.61 -6.98
C ASP A 129 -7.40 6.85 -7.10
N MET A 130 -7.55 5.95 -8.08
CA MET A 130 -8.72 5.08 -8.21
C MET A 130 -8.91 4.20 -6.97
N MET A 131 -7.86 3.52 -6.51
CA MET A 131 -7.91 2.66 -5.33
C MET A 131 -8.22 3.46 -4.06
N VAL A 132 -7.61 4.63 -3.89
CA VAL A 132 -7.87 5.56 -2.79
C VAL A 132 -9.31 6.03 -2.82
N GLY A 133 -9.82 6.48 -3.96
CA GLY A 133 -11.20 6.96 -4.12
C GLY A 133 -12.22 5.88 -3.77
N MET A 134 -12.02 4.66 -4.28
CA MET A 134 -12.88 3.51 -4.00
C MET A 134 -12.96 3.19 -2.50
N GLN A 135 -11.82 3.20 -1.79
CA GLN A 135 -11.84 2.93 -0.33
C GLN A 135 -12.40 4.11 0.46
N SER A 136 -12.04 5.35 0.10
CA SER A 136 -12.41 6.56 0.85
C SER A 136 -13.91 6.84 0.82
N GLN A 137 -14.63 6.33 -0.18
CA GLN A 137 -16.09 6.45 -0.27
C GLN A 137 -16.85 5.46 0.62
N ARG A 138 -16.17 4.46 1.20
CA ARG A 138 -16.82 3.44 2.02
C ARG A 138 -17.17 4.01 3.41
N PRO A 139 -18.37 3.73 3.95
CA PRO A 139 -18.75 4.19 5.29
C PRO A 139 -17.74 3.75 6.35
N GLY A 140 -17.35 4.67 7.23
CA GLY A 140 -16.44 4.40 8.35
C GLY A 140 -14.95 4.41 7.98
N VAL A 141 -14.58 4.52 6.71
CA VAL A 141 -13.18 4.66 6.30
C VAL A 141 -12.69 6.09 6.53
N GLN A 142 -11.57 6.22 7.23
CA GLN A 142 -10.88 7.50 7.45
C GLN A 142 -9.55 7.48 6.68
N MET A 143 -9.55 8.01 5.46
CA MET A 143 -8.38 8.03 4.59
C MET A 143 -7.77 9.44 4.49
N THR A 144 -6.51 9.59 4.86
CA THR A 144 -5.71 10.80 4.59
C THR A 144 -4.86 10.57 3.36
N VAL A 145 -4.84 11.52 2.43
CA VAL A 145 -4.08 11.39 1.18
C VAL A 145 -2.94 12.40 1.16
N PHE A 146 -1.74 11.90 0.90
CA PHE A 146 -0.54 12.69 0.62
C PHE A 146 -0.09 12.43 -0.81
N ARG A 147 0.77 13.30 -1.35
CA ARG A 147 1.41 13.10 -2.65
C ARG A 147 2.91 13.38 -2.55
N CYS A 148 3.72 12.71 -3.37
CA CYS A 148 5.15 12.97 -3.48
C CYS A 148 5.67 12.85 -4.92
N PRO A 149 6.68 13.66 -5.29
CA PRO A 149 7.32 13.63 -6.60
C PRO A 149 8.37 12.50 -6.66
N ALA A 150 7.89 11.26 -6.56
CA ALA A 150 8.74 10.07 -6.54
C ALA A 150 8.09 8.90 -7.29
N GLY A 151 8.93 7.96 -7.72
CA GLY A 151 8.52 6.68 -8.28
C GLY A 151 8.10 5.65 -7.22
N HIS A 152 8.15 4.36 -7.57
CA HIS A 152 7.65 3.26 -6.74
C HIS A 152 8.41 3.06 -5.40
N SER A 153 9.63 3.60 -5.28
CA SER A 153 10.49 3.44 -4.09
C SER A 153 10.79 4.78 -3.41
N PRO A 154 9.77 5.50 -2.87
CA PRO A 154 9.97 6.80 -2.24
C PRO A 154 10.87 6.74 -1.00
N HIS A 155 11.02 5.56 -0.38
CA HIS A 155 11.94 5.33 0.73
C HIS A 155 13.42 5.43 0.32
N LEU A 156 13.73 5.37 -0.99
CA LEU A 156 15.09 5.53 -1.53
C LEU A 156 15.30 6.91 -2.18
N THR A 157 14.27 7.44 -2.85
CA THR A 157 14.39 8.67 -3.65
C THR A 157 13.85 9.92 -2.94
N TRP A 158 13.01 9.75 -1.91
CA TRP A 158 12.31 10.84 -1.22
C TRP A 158 12.19 10.57 0.29
N THR A 159 13.25 10.02 0.89
CA THR A 159 13.26 9.48 2.26
C THR A 159 12.82 10.50 3.31
N GLU A 160 13.39 11.71 3.31
CA GLU A 160 13.06 12.75 4.31
C GLU A 160 11.60 13.21 4.20
N GLY A 161 11.10 13.34 2.98
CA GLY A 161 9.69 13.67 2.75
C GLY A 161 8.76 12.56 3.23
N LEU A 162 9.11 11.29 2.96
CA LEU A 162 8.35 10.14 3.43
C LEU A 162 8.30 10.11 4.97
N VAL A 163 9.44 10.30 5.64
CA VAL A 163 9.52 10.38 7.10
C VAL A 163 8.67 11.55 7.63
N GLY A 164 8.73 12.70 6.98
CA GLY A 164 7.87 13.85 7.29
C GLY A 164 6.38 13.50 7.23
N LYS A 165 5.92 12.80 6.18
CA LYS A 165 4.51 12.38 6.04
C LYS A 165 4.10 11.29 7.02
N VAL A 166 5.00 10.39 7.40
CA VAL A 166 4.76 9.42 8.48
C VAL A 166 4.56 10.14 9.82
N ARG A 167 5.39 11.13 10.14
CA ARG A 167 5.26 11.92 11.37
C ARG A 167 3.98 12.74 11.39
N GLU A 168 3.71 13.46 10.31
CA GLU A 168 2.48 14.26 10.14
C GLU A 168 1.22 13.40 10.33
N PHE A 169 1.19 12.19 9.76
CA PHE A 169 0.08 11.26 9.98
C PHE A 169 -0.01 10.78 11.42
N GLY A 170 1.11 10.39 12.03
CA GLY A 170 1.16 9.94 13.42
C GLY A 170 0.65 11.00 14.39
N GLU A 171 1.09 12.25 14.23
CA GLU A 171 0.66 13.40 15.04
C GLU A 171 -0.84 13.66 14.87
N LYS A 172 -1.36 13.60 13.65
CA LYS A 172 -2.80 13.74 13.37
C LYS A 172 -3.63 12.66 14.05
N VAL A 173 -3.18 11.41 14.00
CA VAL A 173 -3.89 10.27 14.59
C VAL A 173 -3.90 10.36 16.12
N VAL A 174 -2.77 10.75 16.74
CA VAL A 174 -2.68 10.92 18.20
C VAL A 174 -3.48 12.14 18.68
N GLY A 175 -3.36 13.28 17.98
CA GLY A 175 -4.06 14.51 18.35
C GLY A 175 -5.58 14.47 18.13
N GLY A 176 -6.07 13.60 17.23
CA GLY A 176 -7.49 13.40 17.00
C GLY A 176 -8.24 12.63 18.10
N ASP A 177 -7.52 11.94 19.00
CA ASP A 177 -8.11 11.15 20.09
C ASP A 177 -8.48 11.98 21.34
N GLU A 178 -8.17 13.29 21.37
CA GLU A 178 -8.50 14.19 22.50
C GLU A 178 -9.88 14.88 22.39
N GLY A 179 -10.60 14.72 21.28
CA GLY A 179 -11.88 15.43 21.03
C GLY A 179 -13.15 14.74 21.53
N GLY A 180 -13.06 13.68 22.33
CA GLY A 180 -14.18 12.78 22.66
C GLY A 180 -14.65 12.75 24.11
N VAL A 181 -14.40 13.80 24.91
CA VAL A 181 -14.97 13.93 26.26
C VAL A 181 -15.49 15.37 26.47
N GLY A 182 -16.81 15.51 26.40
CA GLY A 182 -17.57 16.76 26.56
C GLY A 182 -18.70 16.74 25.54
N VAL A 183 -19.96 16.46 25.89
CA VAL A 183 -20.78 16.92 27.02
C VAL A 183 -21.67 15.78 27.52
#